data_AF-A0A241WJ30-F1
#
_entry.id   AF-A0A241WJ30-F1
#
_cell.length_a   1.000
_cell.length_b   1.000
_cell.length_c   1.000
_cell.angle_alpha   90.00
_cell.angle_beta   90.00
_cell.angle_gamma   90.00
#
_symmetry.space_group_name_H-M   'P 1'
#
loop_
_entity.id
_entity.type
_entity.pdbx_description
1 polymer ?
#
loop_
_entity_poly.entity_id
_entity_poly.type
_entity_poly.pdbx_seq_one_letter_code
_entity_poly.pdbx_strand_id
1 'polypeptide(L)'
;MYLLQPQPEITTSSLIKSLPSSNSALNLDPIQLTSWVTLQTEVQQVDWLILHFNHWFSHLNVRLVRGDFEPEYFPASEQAPASIQFAHGFLNSALHEISHWSIAGDQRRLLADLGYWYAPDGRSAEQQALFEQVEVKPQAIEWLYSQALGRKFRVSLDNLTGDGGNGSSFKDHVYAQVHAYFNAEAKLPRDAKRFIDCLCICTRSGKTLQSDEFHREMLD
;
A
#
# COMPACT_ATOMS: atom_id res chain seq x y z
N MET A 1 21.00 20.91 -10.21
CA MET A 1 20.55 21.98 -9.31
C MET A 1 19.05 22.09 -9.52
N TYR A 2 18.27 21.29 -8.78
CA TYR A 2 16.84 21.18 -9.02
C TYR A 2 16.11 22.26 -8.22
N LEU A 3 15.42 23.11 -8.95
CA LEU A 3 14.71 24.29 -8.47
C LEU A 3 13.34 23.86 -7.91
N LEU A 4 13.15 24.07 -6.61
CA LEU A 4 11.83 24.03 -5.98
C LEU A 4 11.05 25.28 -6.44
N GLN A 5 9.88 25.08 -7.05
CA GLN A 5 8.92 26.15 -7.25
C GLN A 5 7.97 26.24 -6.03
N PRO A 6 7.61 27.46 -5.59
CA PRO A 6 6.76 27.64 -4.41
C PRO A 6 5.28 27.40 -4.73
N GLN A 7 4.58 26.74 -3.80
CA GLN A 7 3.13 26.50 -3.82
C GLN A 7 2.34 27.75 -3.34
N PRO A 8 1.11 27.98 -3.84
CA PRO A 8 0.28 29.10 -3.42
C PRO A 8 -0.43 28.83 -2.08
N GLU A 9 -0.54 29.88 -1.26
CA GLU A 9 -1.26 29.87 0.03
C GLU A 9 -2.77 29.70 -0.17
N ILE A 10 -3.37 28.73 0.52
CA ILE A 10 -4.83 28.62 0.65
C ILE A 10 -5.21 28.71 2.13
N THR A 11 -5.94 29.78 2.42
CA THR A 11 -6.53 30.14 3.71
C THR A 11 -7.81 29.35 3.95
N THR A 12 -7.90 28.56 5.04
CA THR A 12 -9.21 28.20 5.58
C THR A 12 -9.23 27.95 7.08
N SER A 13 -10.30 28.47 7.69
CA SER A 13 -10.55 28.68 9.09
C SER A 13 -11.30 27.49 9.75
N SER A 14 -10.84 27.17 10.96
CA SER A 14 -11.61 26.86 12.18
C SER A 14 -12.41 25.54 12.36
N LEU A 15 -11.99 24.84 13.42
CA LEU A 15 -12.76 24.17 14.50
C LEU A 15 -13.32 22.76 14.24
N ILE A 16 -12.84 21.77 15.02
CA ILE A 16 -13.64 21.05 16.03
C ILE A 16 -12.72 20.28 17.00
N LYS A 17 -13.21 20.18 18.23
CA LYS A 17 -12.58 19.89 19.52
C LYS A 17 -12.10 18.45 19.69
N SER A 18 -10.97 18.30 20.38
CA SER A 18 -10.44 17.07 20.96
C SER A 18 -11.14 16.70 22.28
N LEU A 19 -11.17 15.42 22.65
CA LEU A 19 -10.96 14.84 24.01
C LEU A 19 -10.96 13.28 23.93
N PRO A 20 -10.59 12.51 25.00
CA PRO A 20 -9.32 11.76 25.05
C PRO A 20 -9.48 10.24 25.26
N SER A 21 -8.33 9.57 25.39
CA SER A 21 -8.07 8.13 25.49
C SER A 21 -8.73 7.41 26.68
N SER A 22 -9.10 6.13 26.49
CA SER A 22 -8.46 4.96 27.13
C SER A 22 -9.27 3.66 26.93
N ASN A 23 -8.55 2.57 26.62
CA ASN A 23 -8.90 1.14 26.64
C ASN A 23 -10.39 0.73 26.63
N SER A 24 -10.86 0.23 25.47
CA SER A 24 -11.92 -0.78 25.47
C SER A 24 -11.65 -1.84 24.40
N ALA A 25 -11.75 -3.09 24.83
CA ALA A 25 -11.67 -4.28 24.01
C ALA A 25 -12.62 -4.17 22.82
N LEU A 26 -12.12 -4.44 21.60
CA LEU A 26 -12.85 -4.77 20.37
C LEU A 26 -14.35 -4.41 20.38
N ASN A 27 -14.68 -3.15 20.62
CA ASN A 27 -16.01 -2.64 20.40
C ASN A 27 -16.07 -2.36 18.90
N LEU A 28 -16.51 -3.37 18.17
CA LEU A 28 -16.97 -3.24 16.80
C LEU A 28 -18.23 -2.36 16.85
N ASP A 29 -18.03 -1.04 16.86
CA ASP A 29 -19.09 -0.09 16.51
C ASP A 29 -19.65 -0.45 15.13
N PRO A 30 -20.95 -0.24 14.87
CA PRO A 30 -21.70 -0.87 13.80
C PRO A 30 -21.45 -0.21 12.44
N ILE A 31 -20.20 -0.19 12.01
CA ILE A 31 -19.94 -0.35 10.58
C ILE A 31 -20.24 -1.82 10.35
N GLN A 32 -21.42 -2.12 9.79
CA GLN A 32 -21.63 -3.38 9.08
C GLN A 32 -20.55 -3.42 8.01
N LEU A 33 -19.38 -3.97 8.36
CA LEU A 33 -18.26 -4.18 7.46
C LEU A 33 -18.82 -5.08 6.38
N THR A 34 -19.15 -4.45 5.25
CA THR A 34 -19.81 -5.10 4.12
C THR A 34 -18.97 -6.30 3.76
N SER A 35 -19.62 -7.46 3.60
CA SER A 35 -18.88 -8.68 3.33
C SER A 35 -18.18 -8.53 1.97
N TRP A 36 -16.85 -8.66 1.96
CA TRP A 36 -16.03 -8.56 0.74
C TRP A 36 -16.61 -9.37 -0.43
N VAL A 37 -17.14 -10.56 -0.13
CA VAL A 37 -17.74 -11.48 -1.11
C VAL A 37 -18.99 -10.94 -1.83
N THR A 38 -19.60 -9.87 -1.33
CA THR A 38 -20.79 -9.27 -1.94
C THR A 38 -20.47 -8.15 -2.92
N LEU A 39 -19.23 -7.64 -2.92
CA LEU A 39 -18.80 -6.51 -3.75
C LEU A 39 -18.59 -6.95 -5.20
N GLN A 40 -19.26 -6.30 -6.14
CA GLN A 40 -19.26 -6.68 -7.56
C GLN A 40 -18.40 -5.77 -8.42
N THR A 41 -18.20 -4.52 -8.00
CA THR A 41 -17.45 -3.52 -8.78
C THR A 41 -16.15 -3.13 -8.09
N GLU A 42 -15.18 -2.68 -8.89
CA GLU A 42 -13.91 -2.18 -8.34
C GLU A 42 -14.11 -0.94 -7.46
N VAL A 43 -15.04 -0.06 -7.82
CA VAL A 43 -15.39 1.12 -7.01
C VAL A 43 -15.84 0.70 -5.61
N GLN A 44 -16.72 -0.30 -5.52
CA GLN A 44 -17.18 -0.84 -4.23
C GLN A 44 -16.03 -1.46 -3.42
N GLN A 45 -15.12 -2.17 -4.08
CA GLN A 45 -13.95 -2.77 -3.45
C GLN A 45 -12.97 -1.72 -2.91
N VAL A 46 -12.81 -0.62 -3.64
CA VAL A 46 -11.96 0.51 -3.24
C VAL A 46 -12.58 1.28 -2.08
N ASP A 47 -13.87 1.58 -2.14
CA ASP A 47 -14.59 2.22 -1.03
C ASP A 47 -14.52 1.37 0.24
N TRP A 48 -14.67 0.05 0.09
CA TRP A 48 -14.48 -0.92 1.16
C TRP A 48 -13.07 -0.85 1.74
N LEU A 49 -12.04 -0.86 0.89
CA LEU A 49 -10.64 -0.81 1.29
C LEU A 49 -10.33 0.46 2.09
N ILE A 50 -10.77 1.62 1.60
CA ILE A 50 -10.60 2.92 2.26
C ILE A 50 -11.23 2.89 3.65
N LEU A 51 -12.49 2.44 3.75
CA LEU A 51 -13.22 2.39 5.01
C LEU A 51 -12.51 1.49 6.03
N HIS A 52 -12.08 0.30 5.61
CA HIS A 52 -11.47 -0.68 6.50
C HIS A 52 -10.05 -0.30 6.89
N PHE A 53 -9.23 0.18 5.96
CA PHE A 53 -7.89 0.68 6.26
C PHE A 53 -7.94 1.81 7.29
N ASN A 54 -8.80 2.80 7.07
CA ASN A 54 -8.95 3.96 7.97
C ASN A 54 -9.42 3.55 9.36
N HIS A 55 -10.25 2.50 9.45
CA HIS A 55 -10.64 1.93 10.74
C HIS A 55 -9.47 1.19 11.41
N TRP A 56 -8.85 0.22 10.73
CA TRP A 56 -7.80 -0.63 11.29
C TRP A 56 -6.55 0.12 11.71
N PHE A 57 -6.20 1.19 10.98
CA PHE A 57 -5.01 2.01 11.22
C PHE A 57 -5.30 3.39 11.83
N SER A 58 -6.54 3.64 12.27
CA SER A 58 -6.94 4.89 12.94
C SER A 58 -5.99 5.30 14.09
N HIS A 59 -5.55 4.32 14.89
CA HIS A 59 -4.61 4.49 16.00
C HIS A 59 -3.20 4.98 15.58
N LEU A 60 -2.84 4.96 14.29
CA LEU A 60 -1.59 5.52 13.76
C LEU A 60 -1.77 6.91 13.14
N ASN A 61 -2.95 7.52 13.26
CA ASN A 61 -3.25 8.86 12.73
C ASN A 61 -2.98 8.98 11.22
N VAL A 62 -3.36 7.94 10.45
CA VAL A 62 -3.20 7.86 9.00
C VAL A 62 -4.53 7.52 8.32
N ARG A 63 -4.72 8.01 7.09
CA ARG A 63 -5.86 7.70 6.24
C ARG A 63 -5.41 7.33 4.83
N LEU A 64 -6.14 6.42 4.21
CA LEU A 64 -6.10 6.14 2.78
C LEU A 64 -7.12 7.05 2.08
N VAL A 65 -6.68 7.72 1.02
CA VAL A 65 -7.47 8.71 0.27
C VAL A 65 -7.36 8.42 -1.22
N ARG A 66 -8.50 8.48 -1.92
CA ARG A 66 -8.53 8.39 -3.38
C ARG A 66 -8.04 9.72 -3.97
N GLY A 67 -6.99 9.68 -4.79
CA GLY A 67 -6.52 10.80 -5.60
C GLY A 67 -6.87 10.62 -7.08
N ASP A 68 -6.70 11.69 -7.84
CA ASP A 68 -7.06 11.74 -9.26
C ASP A 68 -5.87 11.43 -10.20
N PHE A 69 -4.68 11.92 -9.85
CA PHE A 69 -3.52 11.95 -10.74
C PHE A 69 -2.36 11.10 -10.23
N GLU A 70 -1.47 11.67 -9.43
CA GLU A 70 -0.28 10.98 -8.93
C GLU A 70 -0.49 10.46 -7.51
N PRO A 71 0.10 9.30 -7.17
CA PRO A 71 0.16 8.87 -5.79
C PRO A 71 1.07 9.81 -5.00
N GLU A 72 0.68 10.12 -3.77
CA GLU A 72 1.46 10.99 -2.90
C GLU A 72 1.24 10.63 -1.43
N TYR A 73 2.28 10.78 -0.62
CA TYR A 73 2.17 10.66 0.82
C TYR A 73 2.34 12.01 1.50
N PHE A 74 1.30 12.39 2.24
CA PHE A 74 1.30 13.59 3.08
C PHE A 74 1.52 13.16 4.54
N PRO A 75 2.61 13.60 5.20
CA PRO A 75 2.82 13.34 6.61
C PRO A 75 1.75 14.04 7.47
N ALA A 76 1.53 13.54 8.68
CA ALA A 76 0.60 14.15 9.61
C ALA A 76 1.07 15.56 10.00
N SER A 77 0.11 16.47 10.17
CA SER A 77 0.33 17.82 10.68
C SER A 77 -0.55 18.09 11.90
N GLU A 78 -0.48 19.29 12.47
CA GLU A 78 -1.38 19.70 13.55
C GLU A 78 -2.84 19.78 13.11
N GLN A 79 -3.07 19.97 11.81
CA GLN A 79 -4.40 20.21 11.23
C GLN A 79 -5.02 18.94 10.61
N ALA A 80 -4.21 17.94 10.27
CA ALA A 80 -4.68 16.75 9.56
C ALA A 80 -3.85 15.48 9.89
N PRO A 81 -4.50 14.29 9.87
CA PRO A 81 -3.77 13.02 9.88
C PRO A 81 -2.91 12.87 8.63
N ALA A 82 -1.94 11.94 8.70
CA ALA A 82 -1.20 11.54 7.51
C ALA A 82 -2.16 10.98 6.45
N SER A 83 -1.86 11.19 5.18
CA SER A 83 -2.69 10.73 4.06
C SER A 83 -1.85 9.97 3.05
N ILE A 84 -2.25 8.73 2.79
CA ILE A 84 -1.76 7.90 1.69
C ILE A 84 -2.72 8.12 0.53
N GLN A 85 -2.30 8.89 -0.47
CA GLN A 85 -3.09 9.16 -1.67
C GLN A 85 -2.69 8.18 -2.78
N PHE A 86 -3.65 7.45 -3.33
CA PHE A 86 -3.42 6.54 -4.46
C PHE A 86 -4.13 7.04 -5.72
N ALA A 87 -3.58 6.69 -6.88
CA ALA A 87 -4.00 7.23 -8.17
C ALA A 87 -5.23 6.52 -8.78
N HIS A 88 -6.01 7.28 -9.56
CA HIS A 88 -7.04 6.82 -10.48
C HIS A 88 -8.17 5.96 -9.89
N GLY A 89 -8.26 5.85 -8.56
CA GLY A 89 -9.29 5.06 -7.90
C GLY A 89 -9.16 3.55 -8.12
N PHE A 90 -8.00 3.04 -8.56
CA PHE A 90 -7.79 1.60 -8.76
C PHE A 90 -7.41 0.88 -7.47
N LEU A 91 -7.92 -0.34 -7.29
CA LEU A 91 -7.63 -1.11 -6.08
C LEU A 91 -6.15 -1.48 -5.99
N ASN A 92 -5.54 -1.88 -7.11
CA ASN A 92 -4.12 -2.25 -7.12
C ASN A 92 -3.23 -1.05 -6.79
N SER A 93 -3.57 0.16 -7.29
CA SER A 93 -2.85 1.38 -6.90
C SER A 93 -2.95 1.61 -5.38
N ALA A 94 -4.12 1.46 -4.78
CA ALA A 94 -4.26 1.56 -3.33
C ALA A 94 -3.43 0.53 -2.56
N LEU A 95 -3.41 -0.74 -3.01
CA LEU A 95 -2.60 -1.80 -2.37
C LEU A 95 -1.10 -1.53 -2.51
N HIS A 96 -0.67 -0.99 -3.65
CA HIS A 96 0.70 -0.60 -3.91
C HIS A 96 1.16 0.50 -2.93
N GLU A 97 0.38 1.57 -2.79
CA GLU A 97 0.71 2.66 -1.86
C GLU A 97 0.73 2.20 -0.39
N ILE A 98 -0.20 1.33 0.01
CA ILE A 98 -0.19 0.73 1.36
C ILE A 98 1.06 -0.14 1.56
N SER A 99 1.56 -0.80 0.52
CA SER A 99 2.78 -1.61 0.58
C SER A 99 4.00 -0.75 0.86
N HIS A 100 4.16 0.36 0.13
CA HIS A 100 5.19 1.36 0.39
C HIS A 100 5.09 1.93 1.80
N TRP A 101 3.90 2.36 2.21
CA TRP A 101 3.68 2.91 3.55
C TRP A 101 4.03 1.90 4.64
N SER A 102 3.71 0.61 4.43
CA SER A 102 3.98 -0.45 5.40
C SER A 102 5.48 -0.75 5.57
N ILE A 103 6.27 -0.50 4.52
CA ILE A 103 7.73 -0.62 4.55
C ILE A 103 8.37 0.62 5.19
N ALA A 104 7.81 1.81 4.92
CA ALA A 104 8.27 3.04 5.52
C ALA A 104 8.09 2.98 7.04
N GLY A 105 9.19 2.95 7.79
CA GLY A 105 9.16 2.97 9.25
C GLY A 105 8.71 4.32 9.82
N ASP A 106 8.51 4.37 11.14
CA ASP A 106 7.95 5.53 11.85
C ASP A 106 8.68 6.85 11.54
N GLN A 107 10.02 6.82 11.40
CA GLN A 107 10.82 8.01 11.05
C GLN A 107 10.58 8.48 9.61
N ARG A 108 10.46 7.55 8.65
CA ARG A 108 10.25 7.90 7.24
C ARG A 108 8.88 8.51 7.02
N ARG A 109 7.86 8.05 7.76
CA ARG A 109 6.49 8.57 7.71
C ARG A 109 6.33 10.01 8.21
N LEU A 110 7.39 10.63 8.75
CA LEU A 110 7.42 12.05 9.10
C LEU A 110 7.81 12.95 7.91
N LEU A 111 8.29 12.37 6.82
CA LEU A 111 8.71 13.10 5.62
C LEU A 111 7.66 12.96 4.53
N ALA A 112 7.55 14.00 3.70
CA ALA A 112 6.86 13.89 2.42
C ALA A 112 7.61 12.90 1.53
N ASP A 113 6.86 12.15 0.71
CA ASP A 113 7.37 11.07 -0.13
C ASP A 113 7.99 9.93 0.73
N LEU A 114 7.38 8.73 0.69
CA LEU A 114 7.77 7.56 1.51
C LEU A 114 9.17 7.00 1.17
N GLY A 115 9.97 7.75 0.42
CA GLY A 115 11.27 7.37 -0.09
C GLY A 115 11.14 6.70 -1.44
N TYR A 116 10.13 7.07 -2.24
CA TYR A 116 9.97 6.60 -3.59
C TYR A 116 11.24 6.88 -4.38
N TRP A 117 11.67 5.89 -5.15
CA TRP A 117 12.61 6.15 -6.22
C TRP A 117 11.79 6.63 -7.41
N TYR A 118 11.84 7.92 -7.71
CA TYR A 118 11.18 8.46 -8.88
C TYR A 118 12.17 8.56 -10.04
N ALA A 119 11.83 7.93 -11.16
CA ALA A 119 12.37 8.30 -12.44
C ALA A 119 11.23 8.32 -13.47
N PRO A 120 11.23 9.30 -14.39
CA PRO A 120 10.22 9.39 -15.42
C PRO A 120 10.26 8.15 -16.32
N ASP A 121 9.16 7.90 -17.02
CA ASP A 121 9.08 6.88 -18.06
C ASP A 121 10.19 7.05 -19.13
N GLY A 122 10.55 5.96 -19.80
CA GLY A 122 11.68 5.94 -20.73
C GLY A 122 13.01 5.59 -20.07
N ARG A 123 12.99 4.80 -19.00
CA ARG A 123 14.19 4.40 -18.25
C ARG A 123 15.10 3.51 -19.08
N SER A 124 16.42 3.72 -18.95
CA SER A 124 17.44 2.80 -19.46
C SER A 124 17.41 1.47 -18.69
N ALA A 125 18.04 0.42 -19.24
CA ALA A 125 18.15 -0.87 -18.57
C ALA A 125 18.81 -0.76 -17.18
N GLU A 126 19.82 0.10 -17.02
CA GLU A 126 20.48 0.34 -15.72
C GLU A 126 19.55 1.04 -14.72
N GLN A 127 18.77 2.02 -15.19
CA GLN A 127 17.78 2.72 -14.36
C GLN A 127 16.64 1.77 -13.97
N GLN A 128 16.21 0.90 -14.89
CA GLN A 128 15.23 -0.13 -14.61
C GLN A 128 15.75 -1.11 -13.56
N ALA A 129 17.00 -1.56 -13.65
CA ALA A 129 17.59 -2.46 -12.67
C ALA A 129 17.65 -1.85 -11.26
N LEU A 130 17.89 -0.54 -11.14
CA LEU A 130 17.84 0.18 -9.86
C LEU A 130 16.42 0.26 -9.30
N PHE A 131 15.43 0.53 -10.15
CA PHE A 131 14.02 0.50 -9.76
C PHE A 131 13.60 -0.88 -9.26
N GLU A 132 13.88 -1.92 -10.02
CA GLU A 132 13.51 -3.29 -9.66
C GLU A 132 14.07 -3.67 -8.29
N GLN A 133 15.28 -3.26 -7.95
CA GLN A 133 15.89 -3.50 -6.63
C GLN A 133 15.09 -2.87 -5.48
N VAL A 134 14.58 -1.66 -5.65
CA VAL A 134 13.80 -0.98 -4.59
C VAL A 134 12.35 -1.48 -4.53
N GLU A 135 11.84 -1.97 -5.66
CA GLU A 135 10.46 -2.44 -5.81
C GLU A 135 10.22 -3.90 -5.41
N VAL A 136 11.28 -4.70 -5.19
CA VAL A 136 11.13 -6.11 -4.78
C VAL A 136 10.23 -6.24 -3.55
N LYS A 137 10.47 -5.42 -2.51
CA LYS A 137 9.73 -5.51 -1.24
C LYS A 137 8.30 -4.96 -1.36
N PRO A 138 8.07 -3.75 -1.93
CA PRO A 138 6.72 -3.26 -2.18
C PRO A 138 5.88 -4.26 -2.95
N GLN A 139 6.37 -4.78 -4.07
CA GLN A 139 5.59 -5.68 -4.92
C GLN A 139 5.41 -7.07 -4.33
N ALA A 140 6.36 -7.57 -3.52
CA ALA A 140 6.15 -8.80 -2.74
C ALA A 140 5.02 -8.64 -1.71
N ILE A 141 4.95 -7.48 -1.03
CA ILE A 141 3.90 -7.19 -0.06
C ILE A 141 2.55 -6.95 -0.75
N GLU A 142 2.54 -6.25 -1.89
CA GLU A 142 1.34 -6.05 -2.71
C GLU A 142 0.76 -7.38 -3.19
N TRP A 143 1.62 -8.36 -3.55
CA TRP A 143 1.19 -9.70 -3.88
C TRP A 143 0.52 -10.40 -2.69
N LEU A 144 1.11 -10.32 -1.50
CA LEU A 144 0.51 -10.87 -0.27
C LEU A 144 -0.89 -10.25 -0.02
N TYR A 145 -1.04 -8.93 -0.16
CA TYR A 145 -2.33 -8.27 -0.01
C TYR A 145 -3.35 -8.71 -1.06
N SER A 146 -2.92 -8.79 -2.32
CA SER A 146 -3.75 -9.25 -3.43
C SER A 146 -4.25 -10.68 -3.19
N GLN A 147 -3.36 -11.58 -2.74
CA GLN A 147 -3.71 -12.96 -2.42
C GLN A 147 -4.66 -13.05 -1.21
N ALA A 148 -4.47 -12.19 -0.20
CA ALA A 148 -5.40 -12.09 0.94
C ALA A 148 -6.81 -11.66 0.49
N LEU A 149 -6.91 -10.83 -0.56
CA LEU A 149 -8.19 -10.44 -1.16
C LEU A 149 -8.73 -11.44 -2.20
N GLY A 150 -7.98 -12.51 -2.51
CA GLY A 150 -8.34 -13.47 -3.56
C GLY A 150 -8.23 -12.90 -4.98
N ARG A 151 -7.36 -11.92 -5.20
CA ARG A 151 -7.16 -11.23 -6.48
C ARG A 151 -5.88 -11.67 -7.17
N LYS A 152 -5.89 -11.58 -8.50
CA LYS A 152 -4.69 -11.74 -9.31
C LYS A 152 -3.76 -10.55 -9.10
N PHE A 153 -2.48 -10.84 -8.93
CA PHE A 153 -1.40 -9.87 -8.87
C PHE A 153 -0.57 -9.96 -10.15
N ARG A 154 -0.01 -8.83 -10.58
CA ARG A 154 0.97 -8.76 -11.67
C ARG A 154 2.06 -7.80 -11.26
N VAL A 155 3.30 -8.21 -11.47
CA VAL A 155 4.46 -7.34 -11.29
C VAL A 155 4.35 -6.15 -12.26
N SER A 156 4.52 -4.94 -11.75
CA SER A 156 4.57 -3.72 -12.56
C SER A 156 6.03 -3.34 -12.82
N LEU A 157 6.42 -3.30 -14.09
CA LEU A 157 7.73 -2.76 -14.48
C LEU A 157 7.74 -1.24 -14.54
N ASP A 158 6.54 -0.62 -14.62
CA ASP A 158 6.30 0.82 -14.66
C ASP A 158 7.09 1.61 -15.73
N ASN A 159 7.46 0.97 -16.83
CA ASN A 159 8.31 1.54 -17.89
C ASN A 159 7.65 1.31 -19.25
N LEU A 160 6.73 2.20 -19.63
CA LEU A 160 5.88 2.06 -20.82
C LEU A 160 6.65 2.35 -22.11
N THR A 161 7.62 3.28 -22.08
CA THR A 161 8.37 3.71 -23.28
C THR A 161 9.87 3.41 -23.23
N GLY A 162 10.36 2.83 -22.14
CA GLY A 162 11.77 2.50 -21.95
C GLY A 162 12.14 1.04 -22.23
N ASP A 163 13.38 0.69 -21.87
CA ASP A 163 13.91 -0.67 -22.00
C ASP A 163 13.70 -1.46 -20.70
N GLY A 164 12.45 -1.85 -20.46
CA GLY A 164 12.03 -2.59 -19.26
C GLY A 164 12.31 -4.10 -19.29
N GLY A 165 12.73 -4.64 -20.45
CA GLY A 165 12.84 -6.08 -20.65
C GLY A 165 11.52 -6.83 -20.39
N ASN A 166 11.61 -8.14 -20.11
CA ASN A 166 10.47 -8.99 -19.77
C ASN A 166 10.21 -9.10 -18.25
N GLY A 167 11.05 -8.45 -17.43
CA GLY A 167 10.95 -8.48 -15.98
C GLY A 167 11.17 -9.85 -15.32
N SER A 168 11.68 -10.87 -16.03
CA SER A 168 11.76 -12.23 -15.48
C SER A 168 12.58 -12.29 -14.19
N SER A 169 13.76 -11.66 -14.18
CA SER A 169 14.61 -11.58 -12.99
C SER A 169 13.92 -10.83 -11.85
N PHE A 170 13.15 -9.78 -12.16
CA PHE A 170 12.41 -9.03 -11.16
C PHE A 170 11.30 -9.87 -10.52
N LYS A 171 10.54 -10.61 -11.33
CA LYS A 171 9.54 -11.57 -10.86
C LYS A 171 10.18 -12.66 -9.99
N ASP A 172 11.36 -13.17 -10.37
CA ASP A 172 12.10 -14.14 -9.56
C ASP A 172 12.49 -13.55 -8.18
N HIS A 173 12.94 -12.29 -8.15
CA HIS A 173 13.25 -11.60 -6.89
C HIS A 173 12.01 -11.35 -6.02
N VAL A 174 10.89 -10.92 -6.61
CA VAL A 174 9.61 -10.73 -5.90
C VAL A 174 9.13 -12.06 -5.31
N TYR A 175 9.17 -13.13 -6.10
CA TYR A 175 8.85 -14.49 -5.65
C TYR A 175 9.75 -14.93 -4.49
N ALA A 176 11.06 -14.80 -4.64
CA ALA A 176 12.01 -15.14 -3.59
C ALA A 176 11.77 -14.34 -2.30
N GLN A 177 11.44 -13.05 -2.41
CA GLN A 177 11.17 -12.20 -1.26
C GLN A 177 9.90 -12.61 -0.51
N VAL A 178 8.83 -13.04 -1.20
CA VAL A 178 7.64 -13.61 -0.55
C VAL A 178 7.99 -14.84 0.28
N HIS A 179 8.76 -15.77 -0.31
CA HIS A 179 9.19 -16.98 0.40
C HIS A 179 10.14 -16.69 1.55
N ALA A 180 11.03 -15.70 1.41
CA ALA A 180 11.88 -15.24 2.50
C ALA A 180 11.07 -14.72 3.70
N TYR A 181 9.91 -14.08 3.47
CA TYR A 181 9.01 -13.68 4.56
C TYR A 181 8.38 -14.89 5.27
N PHE A 182 7.98 -15.93 4.53
CA PHE A 182 7.41 -17.16 5.12
C PHE A 182 8.45 -18.00 5.87
N ASN A 183 9.68 -18.08 5.35
CA ASN A 183 10.76 -18.85 5.94
C ASN A 183 11.47 -18.13 7.10
N ALA A 184 11.00 -16.93 7.47
CA ALA A 184 11.61 -16.06 8.48
C ALA A 184 13.07 -15.66 8.19
N GLU A 185 13.51 -15.75 6.94
CA GLU A 185 14.80 -15.24 6.47
C GLU A 185 14.77 -13.71 6.32
N ALA A 186 13.61 -13.18 5.96
CA ALA A 186 13.30 -11.75 5.94
C ALA A 186 12.17 -11.45 6.92
N LYS A 187 12.29 -10.34 7.65
CA LYS A 187 11.23 -9.88 8.55
C LYS A 187 10.14 -9.14 7.76
N LEU A 188 8.92 -9.67 7.77
CA LEU A 188 7.76 -8.96 7.26
C LEU A 188 7.50 -7.70 8.11
N PRO A 189 7.30 -6.51 7.50
CA PRO A 189 7.01 -5.29 8.25
C PRO A 189 5.77 -5.44 9.15
N ARG A 190 5.81 -4.83 10.34
CA ARG A 190 4.74 -4.93 11.36
C ARG A 190 3.38 -4.57 10.78
N ASP A 191 3.31 -3.45 10.08
CA ASP A 191 2.04 -2.91 9.59
C ASP A 191 1.54 -3.71 8.38
N ALA A 192 2.44 -4.26 7.56
CA ALA A 192 2.08 -5.20 6.50
C ALA A 192 1.48 -6.49 7.05
N LYS A 193 2.10 -7.08 8.08
CA LYS A 193 1.57 -8.26 8.76
C LYS A 193 0.16 -7.97 9.31
N ARG A 194 0.00 -6.84 10.01
CA ARG A 194 -1.30 -6.45 10.57
C ARG A 194 -2.36 -6.30 9.48
N PHE A 195 -2.02 -5.68 8.35
CA PHE A 195 -2.96 -5.53 7.26
C PHE A 195 -3.37 -6.88 6.66
N ILE A 196 -2.42 -7.80 6.42
CA ILE A 196 -2.70 -9.16 5.97
C ILE A 196 -3.63 -9.89 6.93
N ASP A 197 -3.37 -9.82 8.24
CA ASP A 197 -4.21 -10.46 9.26
C ASP A 197 -5.66 -9.91 9.18
N CYS A 198 -5.83 -8.59 9.13
CA CYS A 198 -7.12 -7.92 8.99
C CYS A 198 -7.87 -8.31 7.70
N LEU A 199 -7.16 -8.32 6.56
CA LEU A 199 -7.71 -8.77 5.29
C LEU A 199 -8.19 -10.22 5.39
N CYS A 200 -7.35 -11.14 5.85
CA CYS A 200 -7.70 -12.56 5.96
C CYS A 200 -8.91 -12.80 6.87
N ILE A 201 -9.04 -12.06 7.98
CA ILE A 201 -10.21 -12.11 8.86
C ILE A 201 -11.49 -11.75 8.08
N CYS A 202 -11.45 -10.70 7.27
CA CYS A 202 -12.63 -10.18 6.57
C CYS A 202 -12.96 -10.90 5.25
N THR A 203 -11.96 -11.47 4.56
CA THR A 203 -12.14 -12.02 3.20
C THR A 203 -11.96 -13.53 3.12
N ARG A 204 -11.30 -14.14 4.12
CA ARG A 204 -10.90 -15.55 4.12
C ARG A 204 -11.28 -16.29 5.40
N SER A 205 -12.28 -15.78 6.13
CA SER A 205 -12.74 -16.36 7.40
C SER A 205 -11.61 -16.56 8.43
N GLY A 206 -10.59 -15.70 8.40
CA GLY A 206 -9.42 -15.76 9.26
C GLY A 206 -8.33 -16.76 8.83
N LYS A 207 -8.49 -17.49 7.72
CA LYS A 207 -7.45 -18.39 7.22
C LYS A 207 -6.25 -17.58 6.72
N THR A 208 -5.11 -17.74 7.40
CA THR A 208 -3.85 -17.07 7.06
C THR A 208 -3.29 -17.58 5.73
N LEU A 209 -2.55 -16.70 5.05
CA LEU A 209 -1.80 -17.05 3.85
C LEU A 209 -0.78 -18.16 4.13
N GLN A 210 -0.61 -19.05 3.17
CA GLN A 210 0.40 -20.11 3.19
C GLN A 210 1.40 -19.92 2.05
N SER A 211 2.64 -20.36 2.24
CA SER A 211 3.71 -20.25 1.24
C SER A 211 3.39 -21.00 -0.06
N ASP A 212 2.64 -22.10 0.03
CA ASP A 212 2.21 -22.90 -1.13
C ASP A 212 1.09 -22.24 -1.96
N GLU A 213 0.58 -21.07 -1.55
CA GLU A 213 -0.34 -20.26 -2.36
C GLU A 213 0.39 -19.37 -3.38
N PHE A 214 1.72 -19.32 -3.34
CA PHE A 214 2.54 -18.43 -4.14
C PHE A 214 3.44 -19.23 -5.07
N HIS A 215 3.07 -19.28 -6.34
CA HIS A 215 3.86 -19.93 -7.39
C HIS A 215 4.43 -18.91 -8.37
N ARG A 216 5.65 -19.15 -8.86
CA ARG A 216 6.38 -18.19 -9.69
C ARG A 216 5.67 -17.89 -11.01
N GLU A 217 5.00 -18.88 -11.59
CA GLU A 217 4.20 -18.77 -12.80
C GLU A 217 2.97 -17.85 -12.66
N MET A 218 2.55 -17.53 -11.44
CA MET A 218 1.46 -16.58 -11.21
C MET A 218 1.86 -15.14 -11.52
N LEU A 219 3.17 -14.87 -11.63
CA LEU A 219 3.72 -13.56 -12.00
C LEU A 219 3.89 -13.38 -13.51
N ASP A 220 3.56 -14.39 -14.32
CA ASP A 220 3.72 -14.36 -15.78
C ASP A 220 2.57 -13.72 -16.55
#